data_AF-A0A356CPY0-F1
#
_entry.id   AF-A0A356CPY0-F1
#
_cell.length_a   1.000
_cell.length_b   1.000
_cell.length_c   1.000
_cell.angle_alpha   90.00
_cell.angle_beta   90.00
_cell.angle_gamma   90.00
#
_symmetry.space_group_name_H-M   'P 1'
#
loop_
_entity.id
_entity.type
_entity.pdbx_description
1 polymer ?
#
loop_
_entity_poly.entity_id
_entity_poly.type
_entity_poly.pdbx_seq_one_letter_code
_entity_poly.pdbx_strand_id
1 'polypeptide(L)' 'MEEFLHLVKDPAHWYFELLLIVIFDIIIGLLIWPFVRKALIHHKSDHERLEDLEEEVRSLKGRL' A
#
# COMPACT_ATOMS: atom_id res chain seq x y z
N MET A 1 10.36 36.19 22.18
CA MET A 1 9.18 35.61 21.50
C MET A 1 9.05 36.19 20.07
N GLU A 2 10.16 36.47 19.38
CA GLU A 2 10.13 37.01 18.00
C GLU A 2 10.73 36.01 17.00
N GLU A 3 11.70 35.19 17.43
CA GLU A 3 12.33 34.18 16.55
C GLU A 3 11.40 33.06 16.11
N PHE A 4 10.50 32.59 16.98
CA PHE A 4 9.51 31.56 16.62
C PHE A 4 8.54 32.04 15.52
N LEU A 5 8.18 33.33 15.53
CA LEU A 5 7.31 33.92 14.50
C LEU A 5 8.07 34.14 13.18
N HIS A 6 9.38 34.37 13.25
CA HIS A 6 10.23 34.45 12.06
C HIS A 6 10.38 33.09 11.39
N LEU A 7 10.56 32.02 12.17
CA LEU A 7 10.67 30.66 11.66
C LEU A 7 9.38 30.18 10.98
N VAL A 8 8.21 30.53 11.52
CA VAL A 8 6.89 30.18 10.96
C VAL A 8 6.57 30.97 9.69
N LYS A 9 7.12 32.18 9.52
CA LYS A 9 6.92 32.98 8.29
C LYS A 9 7.97 32.72 7.22
N ASP A 10 9.05 32.03 7.55
CA ASP A 10 10.12 31.76 6.60
C ASP A 10 9.69 30.68 5.60
N PRO A 11 9.57 30.99 4.31
CA PRO A 11 9.17 30.01 3.30
C PRO A 11 10.13 28.82 3.24
N ALA A 12 11.44 29.04 3.48
CA ALA A 12 12.44 27.98 3.42
C ALA A 12 12.22 26.92 4.50
N HIS A 13 11.68 27.31 5.66
CA HIS A 13 11.32 26.37 6.72
C HIS A 13 10.16 25.46 6.30
N TRP A 14 9.11 26.03 5.69
CA TRP A 14 8.00 25.26 5.12
C TRP A 14 8.43 24.32 4.01
N TYR A 15 9.32 24.77 3.11
CA TYR A 15 9.88 23.90 2.06
C TYR A 15 10.65 22.71 2.66
N PHE A 16 11.41 22.93 3.73
CA PHE A 16 12.12 21.85 4.42
C PHE A 16 11.17 20.86 5.09
N GLU A 17 10.14 21.33 5.79
CA GLU A 17 9.14 20.45 6.42
C GLU A 17 8.37 19.63 5.38
N LEU A 18 7.94 20.25 4.28
CA LEU A 18 7.27 19.54 3.19
C LEU A 18 8.19 18.50 2.55
N LEU A 19 9.46 18.84 2.33
CA LEU A 19 10.45 17.89 1.82
C LEU A 19 10.66 16.71 2.77
N LEU A 20 10.74 16.97 4.08
CA LEU A 20 10.86 15.94 5.09
C LEU A 20 9.64 15.02 5.12
N ILE A 21 8.43 15.58 5.04
CA ILE A 21 7.17 14.82 4.97
C ILE A 21 7.16 13.92 3.73
N VAL A 22 7.50 14.46 2.55
CA VAL A 22 7.52 13.68 1.30
C VAL A 22 8.55 12.55 1.35
N ILE A 23 9.76 12.82 1.85
CA ILE A 23 10.79 11.78 2.00
C ILE A 23 10.31 10.70 2.96
N PHE A 24 9.74 11.09 4.09
CA PHE A 24 9.23 10.16 5.10
C PHE A 24 8.08 9.31 4.54
N ASP A 25 7.15 9.92 3.80
CA ASP A 25 6.03 9.22 3.16
C ASP A 25 6.49 8.24 2.07
N ILE A 26 7.49 8.60 1.28
CA ILE A 26 8.12 7.67 0.32
C ILE A 26 8.78 6.49 1.05
N ILE A 27 9.51 6.75 2.14
CA ILE A 27 10.17 5.69 2.92
C ILE A 27 9.13 4.75 3.55
N ILE A 28 8.08 5.32 4.17
CA ILE A 28 6.98 4.54 4.74
C ILE A 28 6.26 3.75 3.64
N GLY A 29 5.95 4.39 2.52
CA GLY A 29 5.32 3.79 1.37
C GLY A 29 6.12 2.59 0.85
N LEU A 30 7.45 2.72 0.71
CA LEU A 30 8.33 1.63 0.31
C LEU A 30 8.42 0.51 1.35
N LEU A 31 8.38 0.84 2.65
CA LEU A 31 8.41 -0.13 3.74
C LEU A 31 7.11 -0.96 3.80
N ILE A 32 5.97 -0.31 3.54
CA ILE A 32 4.64 -0.93 3.53
C ILE A 32 4.32 -1.60 2.19
N TRP A 33 4.97 -1.17 1.09
CA TRP A 33 4.83 -1.73 -0.26
C TRP A 33 4.89 -3.26 -0.34
N PRO A 34 5.87 -3.97 0.27
CA PRO A 34 5.89 -5.43 0.21
C PRO A 34 4.68 -6.08 0.90
N PHE A 35 4.13 -5.47 1.95
CA PHE A 35 2.94 -5.97 2.64
C PHE A 35 1.68 -5.78 1.80
N VAL A 36 1.51 -4.59 1.20
CA VAL A 36 0.40 -4.32 0.27
C VAL A 36 0.49 -5.21 -0.96
N ARG A 37 1.69 -5.40 -1.52
CA ARG A 37 1.90 -6.28 -2.66
C ARG A 37 1.54 -7.73 -2.31
N LYS A 38 1.93 -8.22 -1.13
CA LYS A 38 1.54 -9.56 -0.64
C LYS A 38 0.02 -9.68 -0.44
N ALA A 39 -0.63 -8.67 0.14
CA ALA A 39 -2.08 -8.66 0.33
C ALA A 39 -2.85 -8.69 -1.00
N LEU A 40 -2.39 -7.93 -2.00
CA LEU A 40 -2.98 -7.94 -3.35
C LEU A 40 -2.77 -9.28 -4.08
N ILE A 41 -1.59 -9.91 -3.93
CA ILE A 41 -1.31 -11.22 -4.54
C ILE A 41 -2.18 -12.32 -3.92
N HIS A 42 -2.42 -12.30 -2.60
CA HIS A 42 -3.30 -13.27 -1.94
C HIS A 42 -4.71 -13.24 -2.53
N HIS A 43 -5.22 -12.04 -2.85
CA HIS A 43 -6.55 -11.90 -3.43
C HIS A 43 -6.65 -12.43 -4.87
N LYS A 44 -5.54 -12.49 -5.61
CA LYS A 44 -5.49 -13.08 -6.95
C LYS A 44 -5.41 -14.61 -6.90
N SER A 45 -4.66 -15.16 -5.94
CA SER A 45 -4.55 -16.61 -5.69
C SER A 45 -5.88 -17.25 -5.26
N ASP A 46 -6.67 -16.56 -4.44
CA ASP A 46 -7.95 -17.12 -3.97
C ASP A 46 -9.01 -17.21 -5.09
N HIS A 47 -8.91 -16.37 -6.13
CA HIS A 47 -9.82 -16.43 -7.27
C HIS A 47 -9.51 -17.64 -8.18
N GLU A 48 -8.23 -17.91 -8.47
CA GLU A 48 -7.82 -19.07 -9.27
C GLU A 48 -8.16 -20.40 -8.58
N ARG A 49 -7.95 -20.51 -7.26
CA ARG A 49 -8.25 -21.76 -6.53
C ARG A 49 -9.74 -22.06 -6.43
N LEU A 50 -10.59 -21.03 -6.37
CA LEU A 50 -12.05 -21.22 -6.36
C LEU A 50 -12.57 -21.70 -7.72
N GLU A 51 -11.98 -21.20 -8.81
CA GLU A 51 -12.36 -21.58 -10.18
C GLU A 51 -11.97 -23.04 -10.47
N ASP A 52 -10.75 -23.45 -10.07
CA ASP A 52 -10.31 -24.86 -10.17
C ASP A 52 -11.18 -25.81 -9.32
N LEU A 53 -11.58 -25.39 -8.11
CA LEU A 53 -12.47 -26.18 -7.25
C LEU A 53 -13.88 -26.31 -7.85
N GLU A 54 -14.42 -25.26 -8.46
CA GLU A 54 -15.73 -25.34 -9.13
C GLU A 54 -15.69 -26.30 -10.34
N GLU A 55 -14.59 -26.29 -11.10
CA GLU A 55 -14.42 -27.17 -12.25
C GLU A 55 -14.28 -28.65 -11.83
N GLU A 56 -13.53 -28.94 -10.76
CA GLU A 56 -13.44 -30.30 -10.19
C GLU A 56 -14.80 -30.81 -9.72
N VAL A 57 -15.55 -30.02 -8.95
CA VAL A 57 -16.89 -30.38 -8.46
C VAL A 57 -17.84 -30.64 -9.62
N ARG A 58 -17.76 -29.83 -10.69
CA ARG A 58 -18.58 -30.02 -11.90
C ARG A 58 -18.23 -31.33 -12.62
N SER A 59 -16.95 -31.68 -12.72
CA SER A 59 -16.52 -32.94 -13.35
C SER A 59 -16.94 -34.17 -12.54
N LEU A 60 -16.87 -34.09 -11.20
CA LEU A 60 -17.29 -35.15 -10.29
C LEU A 60 -18.81 -35.37 -10.35
N LYS A 61 -19.58 -34.28 -10.39
CA LYS A 61 -21.05 -34.35 -10.48
C LYS A 61 -21.55 -34.86 -11.83
N GLY A 62 -20.79 -34.68 -12.91
CA GLY A 62 -21.11 -35.23 -14.23
C GLY A 62 -20.75 -36.70 -14.41
N ARG A 63 -19.95 -37.28 -13.50
CA ARG A 63 -19.54 -38.70 -13.51
C ARG A 63 -20.41 -39.58 -12.61
N LEU A 64 -21.30 -39.00 -11.81
CA LEU A 64 -22.27 -39.68 -10.96
C LEU A 64 -23.62 -39.80 -11.68
#